data_AF-A0A3D4VVW4-F1
#
_entry.id   AF-A0A3D4VVW4-F1
#
_cell.length_a   1.000
_cell.length_b   1.000
_cell.length_c   1.000
_cell.angle_alpha   90.00
_cell.angle_beta   90.00
_cell.angle_gamma   90.00
#
_symmetry.space_group_name_H-M   'P 1'
#
loop_
_entity.id
_entity.type
_entity.pdbx_description
1 polymer ?
#
loop_
_entity_poly.entity_id
_entity_poly.type
_entity_poly.pdbx_seq_one_letter_code
_entity_poly.pdbx_strand_id
1 'polypeptide(L)'
;MTTQIEFYDKDVIKNTLGVLTIKPDKVIYIYDKAFKDLNRFSSLEKCFKKHMPNIEVNICPVNIFSIDQIYKEICKIIKSNTNCIIDLTGGSELMTIAGYKAGTEMGVKLIYTDIIEEKVFNINNESEVIKAAQLTLEDFVDAHGAAFIGNSHDEPEEREFSKILEMCKILFTHLNKWRSTCTFFQVAMADTSAGDLDLRIHTEIQQKDGRWVSPDKDLLYDFQKYGFIKNLYFSGKYVVLTFASKKAKSYLISFGVWLEMFVYIHAVKSGVFQDVKLGTMVDWDAYDGITVAGNEIDVILQDRSMPVFISCKLRAADTSALNELLIEKKRLGGWFSKSIIVSFGQDKTMKNGTYKRAKELGIEMLDQTDVLSPDFGQRLVKAVNGYDLIGLKWKNI
;
A
#
# COMPACT_ATOMS: atom_id res chain seq x y z
N MET A 1 -20.35 9.28 29.03
CA MET A 1 -19.13 8.65 28.52
C MET A 1 -19.50 7.30 27.93
N THR A 2 -19.32 7.14 26.62
CA THR A 2 -19.51 5.88 25.90
C THR A 2 -18.20 5.11 25.90
N THR A 3 -18.26 3.85 26.33
CA THR A 3 -17.12 2.93 26.40
C THR A 3 -17.33 1.79 25.40
N GLN A 4 -16.43 1.65 24.44
CA GLN A 4 -16.40 0.51 23.53
C GLN A 4 -15.44 -0.55 24.06
N ILE A 5 -15.90 -1.78 24.19
CA ILE A 5 -15.07 -2.95 24.50
C ILE A 5 -14.72 -3.59 23.17
N GLU A 6 -13.42 -3.65 22.89
CA GLU A 6 -12.86 -4.24 21.68
C GLU A 6 -12.09 -5.52 22.00
N PHE A 7 -12.10 -6.47 21.07
CA PHE A 7 -11.25 -7.65 21.16
C PHE A 7 -10.09 -7.51 20.19
N TYR A 8 -8.88 -7.39 20.73
CA TYR A 8 -7.68 -7.18 19.92
C TYR A 8 -7.47 -8.34 18.93
N ASP A 9 -7.33 -8.00 17.65
CA ASP A 9 -7.05 -8.90 16.55
C ASP A 9 -5.69 -8.56 15.92
N LYS A 10 -5.09 -9.51 15.20
CA LYS A 10 -3.89 -9.25 14.40
C LYS A 10 -4.19 -8.36 13.19
N ASP A 11 -5.43 -8.37 12.70
CA ASP A 11 -5.85 -7.57 11.55
C ASP A 11 -6.18 -6.14 12.01
N VAL A 12 -5.34 -5.18 11.63
CA VAL A 12 -5.44 -3.77 12.05
C VAL A 12 -6.83 -3.17 11.79
N ILE A 13 -7.47 -3.51 10.68
CA ILE A 13 -8.80 -2.99 10.34
C ILE A 13 -9.87 -3.36 11.36
N LYS A 14 -9.81 -4.56 11.94
CA LYS A 14 -10.78 -5.01 12.95
C LYS A 14 -10.61 -4.27 14.27
N ASN A 15 -9.40 -3.78 14.55
CA ASN A 15 -9.13 -2.99 15.74
C ASN A 15 -9.55 -1.52 15.57
N THR A 16 -9.66 -1.01 14.34
CA THR A 16 -9.75 0.43 14.06
C THR A 16 -11.09 0.86 13.50
N LEU A 17 -11.66 0.10 12.57
CA LEU A 17 -12.84 0.52 11.81
C LEU A 17 -14.07 0.72 12.70
N GLY A 18 -14.34 -0.21 13.62
CA GLY A 18 -15.44 -0.10 14.58
C GLY A 18 -15.29 1.15 15.45
N VAL A 19 -14.10 1.36 16.03
CA VAL A 19 -13.79 2.48 16.92
C VAL A 19 -13.92 3.84 16.20
N LEU A 20 -13.35 3.97 15.00
CA LEU A 20 -13.42 5.20 14.19
C LEU A 20 -14.83 5.49 13.66
N THR A 21 -15.67 4.45 13.53
CA THR A 21 -17.08 4.60 13.15
C THR A 21 -17.95 5.03 14.33
N ILE A 22 -17.85 4.33 15.46
CA ILE A 22 -18.68 4.58 16.66
C ILE A 22 -18.26 5.85 17.38
N LYS A 23 -16.97 6.20 17.34
CA LYS A 23 -16.35 7.33 18.02
C LYS A 23 -16.63 7.36 19.54
N PRO A 24 -16.23 6.32 20.29
CA PRO A 24 -16.44 6.29 21.73
C PRO A 24 -15.53 7.29 22.46
N ASP A 25 -15.90 7.66 23.69
CA ASP A 25 -15.03 8.45 24.57
C ASP A 25 -13.88 7.60 25.15
N LYS A 26 -14.11 6.28 25.25
CA LYS A 26 -13.17 5.30 25.78
C LYS A 26 -13.23 4.01 24.99
N VAL A 27 -12.08 3.42 24.67
CA VAL A 27 -11.98 2.06 24.17
C VAL A 27 -11.17 1.20 25.14
N ILE A 28 -11.64 -0.02 25.40
CA ILE A 28 -10.97 -1.00 26.23
C ILE A 28 -10.67 -2.23 25.39
N TYR A 29 -9.40 -2.45 25.07
CA TYR A 29 -8.96 -3.65 24.35
C TYR A 29 -8.76 -4.82 25.30
N ILE A 30 -9.54 -5.87 25.10
CA ILE A 30 -9.30 -7.17 25.71
C ILE A 30 -8.34 -7.93 24.79
N TYR A 31 -7.26 -8.45 25.34
CA TYR A 31 -6.20 -9.08 24.56
C TYR A 31 -5.57 -10.28 25.30
N ASP A 32 -4.90 -11.17 24.55
CA ASP A 32 -4.18 -12.29 25.16
C ASP A 32 -2.99 -11.80 25.98
N LYS A 33 -2.91 -12.18 27.26
CA LYS A 33 -1.74 -11.92 28.12
C LYS A 33 -0.42 -12.50 27.57
N ALA A 34 -0.48 -13.46 26.65
CA ALA A 34 0.69 -13.98 25.93
C ALA A 34 1.25 -12.98 24.91
N PHE A 35 0.43 -12.07 24.38
CA PHE A 35 0.86 -11.00 23.48
C PHE A 35 1.78 -10.02 24.21
N LYS A 36 2.97 -9.77 23.64
CA LYS A 36 4.05 -9.00 24.30
C LYS A 36 4.29 -7.62 23.71
N ASP A 37 3.90 -7.39 22.47
CA ASP A 37 4.14 -6.12 21.78
C ASP A 37 3.07 -5.08 22.16
N LEU A 38 3.15 -4.57 23.40
CA LEU A 38 2.17 -3.60 23.92
C LEU A 38 2.24 -2.24 23.21
N ASN A 39 3.30 -1.95 22.45
CA ASN A 39 3.42 -0.73 21.67
C ASN A 39 2.31 -0.61 20.61
N ARG A 40 1.72 -1.73 20.18
CA ARG A 40 0.54 -1.72 19.28
C ARG A 40 -0.65 -0.94 19.85
N PHE A 41 -0.85 -0.97 21.16
CA PHE A 41 -1.93 -0.19 21.78
C PHE A 41 -1.62 1.31 21.81
N SER A 42 -0.35 1.68 22.00
CA SER A 42 0.10 3.07 21.86
C SER A 42 -0.05 3.57 20.42
N SER A 43 0.22 2.72 19.43
CA SER A 43 0.01 2.99 18.01
C SER A 43 -1.46 3.22 17.68
N LEU A 44 -2.35 2.34 18.17
CA LEU A 44 -3.80 2.52 18.07
C LEU A 44 -4.27 3.82 18.73
N GLU A 45 -3.78 4.13 19.93
CA GLU A 45 -4.11 5.39 20.61
C GLU A 45 -3.69 6.62 19.81
N LYS A 46 -2.48 6.61 19.25
CA LYS A 46 -2.01 7.70 18.40
C LYS A 46 -2.87 7.85 17.14
N CYS A 47 -3.22 6.74 16.49
CA CYS A 47 -4.15 6.73 15.35
C CYS A 47 -5.49 7.37 15.75
N PHE A 48 -6.11 6.91 16.83
CA PHE A 48 -7.42 7.44 17.26
C PHE A 48 -7.38 8.90 17.67
N LYS A 49 -6.31 9.36 18.32
CA LYS A 49 -6.17 10.76 18.73
C LYS A 49 -6.13 11.76 17.57
N LYS A 50 -5.78 11.32 16.35
CA LYS A 50 -5.90 12.16 15.14
C LYS A 50 -7.36 12.49 14.80
N HIS A 51 -8.28 11.59 15.14
CA HIS A 51 -9.72 11.72 14.83
C HIS A 51 -10.56 12.10 16.05
N MET A 52 -10.12 11.70 17.24
CA MET A 52 -10.78 11.86 18.53
C MET A 52 -9.74 12.26 19.60
N PRO A 53 -9.37 13.55 19.70
CA PRO A 53 -8.25 13.98 20.56
C PRO A 53 -8.35 13.59 22.03
N ASN A 54 -9.57 13.41 22.54
CA ASN A 54 -9.85 13.12 23.95
C ASN A 54 -10.15 11.63 24.24
N ILE A 55 -9.97 10.73 23.27
CA ILE A 55 -10.23 9.30 23.48
C ILE A 55 -9.29 8.71 24.52
N GLU A 56 -9.84 7.92 25.45
CA GLU A 56 -9.08 7.10 26.38
C GLU A 56 -8.90 5.67 25.83
N VAL A 57 -7.66 5.20 25.71
CA VAL A 57 -7.36 3.81 25.31
C VAL A 57 -6.83 3.03 26.51
N ASN A 58 -7.58 2.01 26.91
CA ASN A 58 -7.21 1.12 28.01
C ASN A 58 -7.07 -0.32 27.51
N ILE A 59 -6.30 -1.13 28.24
CA ILE A 59 -6.04 -2.53 27.89
C ILE A 59 -6.37 -3.47 29.05
N CYS A 60 -6.85 -4.68 28.74
CA CYS A 60 -7.23 -5.71 29.69
C CYS A 60 -6.67 -7.08 29.25
N PRO A 61 -5.61 -7.58 29.91
CA PRO A 61 -5.05 -8.89 29.58
C PRO A 61 -5.93 -10.03 30.11
N VAL A 62 -6.19 -11.03 29.27
CA VAL A 62 -6.93 -12.25 29.64
C VAL A 62 -6.17 -13.50 29.20
N ASN A 63 -6.50 -14.65 29.81
CA ASN A 63 -6.18 -15.94 29.21
C ASN A 63 -7.25 -16.25 28.15
N ILE A 64 -6.90 -16.21 26.87
CA ILE A 64 -7.87 -16.42 25.78
C ILE A 64 -8.46 -17.84 25.76
N PHE A 65 -7.88 -18.79 26.51
CA PHE A 65 -8.37 -20.15 26.66
C PHE A 65 -9.32 -20.34 27.86
N SER A 66 -9.62 -19.28 28.63
CA SER A 66 -10.50 -19.34 29.80
C SER A 66 -11.73 -18.47 29.62
N ILE A 67 -12.81 -19.07 29.10
CA ILE A 67 -14.09 -18.39 28.89
C ILE A 67 -14.62 -17.73 30.17
N ASP A 68 -14.49 -18.40 31.33
CA ASP A 68 -14.94 -17.88 32.62
C ASP A 68 -14.16 -16.65 33.06
N GLN A 69 -12.85 -16.63 32.83
CA GLN A 69 -12.02 -15.47 33.15
C GLN A 69 -12.40 -14.28 32.25
N ILE A 70 -12.50 -14.52 30.94
CA ILE A 70 -12.84 -13.49 29.96
C ILE A 70 -14.22 -12.88 30.31
N TYR A 71 -15.23 -13.73 30.53
CA TYR A 71 -16.57 -13.30 30.91
C TYR A 71 -16.57 -12.46 32.19
N LYS A 72 -15.84 -12.88 33.24
CA LYS A 72 -15.78 -12.14 34.52
C LYS A 72 -15.15 -10.76 34.35
N GLU A 73 -14.08 -10.64 33.58
CA GLU A 73 -13.44 -9.34 33.31
C GLU A 73 -14.35 -8.42 32.49
N ILE A 74 -15.05 -8.95 31.47
CA ILE A 74 -16.03 -8.17 30.69
C ILE A 74 -17.16 -7.66 31.59
N CYS A 75 -17.75 -8.52 32.41
CA CYS A 75 -18.80 -8.13 33.36
C CYS A 75 -18.32 -7.06 34.36
N LYS A 76 -17.07 -7.15 34.81
CA LYS A 76 -16.45 -6.13 35.68
C LYS A 76 -16.28 -4.80 34.95
N ILE A 77 -15.82 -4.82 33.69
CA ILE A 77 -15.69 -3.62 32.85
C ILE A 77 -17.07 -2.97 32.67
N ILE A 78 -18.09 -3.75 32.30
CA ILE A 78 -19.46 -3.24 32.11
C ILE A 78 -19.98 -2.58 33.38
N LYS A 79 -19.83 -3.22 34.55
CA LYS A 79 -20.29 -2.66 35.84
C LYS A 79 -19.57 -1.38 36.25
N SER A 80 -18.37 -1.15 35.74
CA SER A 80 -17.53 0.00 36.08
C SER A 80 -17.71 1.18 35.11
N ASN A 81 -18.55 1.05 34.08
CA ASN A 81 -18.73 2.04 33.02
C ASN A 81 -20.24 2.22 32.71
N THR A 82 -20.68 3.45 32.43
CA THR A 82 -22.12 3.77 32.37
C THR A 82 -22.81 3.42 31.05
N ASN A 83 -22.11 3.48 29.91
CA ASN A 83 -22.68 3.22 28.59
C ASN A 83 -21.71 2.37 27.77
N CYS A 84 -21.86 1.05 27.86
CA CYS A 84 -20.96 0.12 27.17
C CYS A 84 -21.52 -0.31 25.82
N ILE A 85 -20.61 -0.56 24.88
CA ILE A 85 -20.86 -1.24 23.61
C ILE A 85 -19.78 -2.31 23.48
N ILE A 86 -20.11 -3.51 23.02
CA ILE A 86 -19.13 -4.56 22.72
C ILE A 86 -19.09 -4.76 21.21
N ASP A 87 -17.91 -4.61 20.62
CA ASP A 87 -17.67 -4.99 19.23
C ASP A 87 -17.17 -6.44 19.17
N LEU A 88 -17.85 -7.26 18.37
CA LEU A 88 -17.59 -8.69 18.20
C LEU A 88 -16.87 -9.03 16.90
N THR A 89 -16.25 -8.04 16.24
CA THR A 89 -15.58 -8.21 14.95
C THR A 89 -14.24 -8.94 15.05
N GLY A 90 -13.48 -8.66 16.11
CA GLY A 90 -12.12 -9.18 16.33
C GLY A 90 -11.99 -10.19 17.47
N GLY A 91 -10.75 -10.61 17.73
CA GLY A 91 -10.39 -11.50 18.82
C GLY A 91 -10.52 -13.00 18.51
N SER A 92 -10.20 -13.83 19.51
CA SER A 92 -10.40 -15.27 19.41
C SER A 92 -11.87 -15.65 19.57
N GLU A 93 -12.23 -16.86 19.15
CA GLU A 93 -13.59 -17.38 19.24
C GLU A 93 -14.11 -17.41 20.69
N LEU A 94 -13.26 -17.74 21.66
CA LEU A 94 -13.67 -17.75 23.07
C LEU A 94 -13.86 -16.34 23.63
N MET A 95 -13.15 -15.34 23.10
CA MET A 95 -13.35 -13.95 23.47
C MET A 95 -14.71 -13.44 22.98
N THR A 96 -15.03 -13.68 21.72
CA THR A 96 -16.32 -13.27 21.13
C THR A 96 -17.49 -14.00 21.77
N ILE A 97 -17.39 -15.32 22.06
CA ILE A 97 -18.42 -16.06 22.79
C ILE A 97 -18.63 -15.49 24.20
N ALA A 98 -17.55 -15.24 24.95
CA ALA A 98 -17.64 -14.66 26.29
C ALA A 98 -18.23 -13.25 26.26
N GLY A 99 -17.84 -12.42 25.28
CA GLY A 99 -18.37 -11.08 25.05
C GLY A 99 -19.84 -11.07 24.72
N TYR A 100 -20.27 -11.94 23.81
CA TYR A 100 -21.68 -12.11 23.46
C TYR A 100 -22.50 -12.51 24.70
N LYS A 101 -22.03 -13.51 25.46
CA LYS A 101 -22.71 -13.96 26.69
C LYS A 101 -22.81 -12.83 27.73
N ALA A 102 -21.70 -12.18 28.04
CA ALA A 102 -21.67 -11.10 29.03
C ALA A 102 -22.55 -9.92 28.60
N GLY A 103 -22.46 -9.49 27.34
CA GLY A 103 -23.26 -8.37 26.86
C GLY A 103 -24.75 -8.67 26.84
N THR A 104 -25.15 -9.88 26.43
CA THR A 104 -26.56 -10.30 26.44
C THR A 104 -27.13 -10.33 27.86
N GLU A 105 -26.43 -10.97 28.82
CA GLU A 105 -26.90 -11.07 30.21
C GLU A 105 -26.94 -9.71 30.92
N MET A 106 -26.07 -8.78 30.53
CA MET A 106 -25.96 -7.44 31.13
C MET A 106 -26.77 -6.38 30.37
N GLY A 107 -27.45 -6.74 29.27
CA GLY A 107 -28.25 -5.80 28.46
C GLY A 107 -27.41 -4.73 27.73
N VAL A 108 -26.18 -5.06 27.35
CA VAL A 108 -25.24 -4.17 26.65
C VAL A 108 -25.46 -4.23 25.15
N LYS A 109 -25.28 -3.11 24.45
CA LYS A 109 -25.35 -3.09 22.98
C LYS A 109 -24.19 -3.91 22.39
N LEU A 110 -24.53 -4.85 21.53
CA LEU A 110 -23.59 -5.73 20.84
C LEU A 110 -23.54 -5.31 19.37
N ILE A 111 -22.35 -5.02 18.84
CA ILE A 111 -22.17 -4.61 17.45
C ILE A 111 -21.22 -5.55 16.70
N TYR A 112 -21.37 -5.55 15.38
CA TYR A 112 -20.45 -6.18 14.45
C TYR A 112 -20.14 -5.21 13.31
N THR A 113 -18.86 -5.15 12.95
CA THR A 113 -18.34 -4.36 11.84
C THR A 113 -18.18 -5.26 10.62
N ASP A 114 -19.12 -5.15 9.69
CA ASP A 114 -19.02 -5.76 8.37
C ASP A 114 -18.12 -4.89 7.49
N ILE A 115 -16.86 -5.30 7.43
CA ILE A 115 -15.80 -4.61 6.72
C ILE A 115 -16.07 -4.57 5.21
N ILE A 116 -16.69 -5.62 4.65
CA ILE A 116 -16.91 -5.75 3.20
C ILE A 116 -18.07 -4.85 2.76
N GLU A 117 -19.15 -4.83 3.54
CA GLU A 117 -20.34 -4.01 3.27
C GLU A 117 -20.21 -2.59 3.86
N GLU A 118 -19.05 -2.23 4.40
CA GLU A 118 -18.74 -0.92 5.00
C GLU A 118 -19.82 -0.46 5.99
N LYS A 119 -20.22 -1.34 6.92
CA LYS A 119 -21.27 -1.05 7.90
C LYS A 119 -20.98 -1.63 9.27
N VAL A 120 -21.45 -0.93 10.29
CA VAL A 120 -21.50 -1.40 11.67
C VAL A 120 -22.97 -1.57 12.04
N PHE A 121 -23.36 -2.73 12.55
CA PHE A 121 -24.75 -2.98 12.93
C PHE A 121 -24.88 -3.63 14.30
N ASN A 122 -26.03 -3.40 14.93
CA ASN A 122 -26.38 -4.06 16.19
C ASN A 122 -26.82 -5.50 15.90
N ILE A 123 -26.16 -6.49 16.49
CA ILE A 123 -26.47 -7.89 16.22
C ILE A 123 -27.84 -8.33 16.76
N ASN A 124 -28.36 -7.64 17.78
CA ASN A 124 -29.67 -7.93 18.36
C ASN A 124 -30.79 -7.17 17.64
N ASN A 125 -30.45 -6.20 16.80
CA ASN A 125 -31.39 -5.41 16.02
C ASN A 125 -30.70 -4.92 14.73
N GLU A 126 -30.70 -5.77 13.70
CA GLU A 126 -30.02 -5.48 12.42
C GLU A 126 -30.57 -4.26 11.67
N SER A 127 -31.69 -3.67 12.12
CA SER A 127 -32.18 -2.40 11.57
C SER A 127 -31.33 -1.19 12.00
N GLU A 128 -30.59 -1.30 13.11
CA GLU A 128 -29.65 -0.28 13.55
C GLU A 128 -28.32 -0.43 12.82
N VAL A 129 -28.22 0.21 11.66
CA VAL A 129 -27.03 0.20 10.81
C VAL A 129 -26.39 1.59 10.76
N ILE A 130 -25.08 1.63 10.95
CA ILE A 130 -24.24 2.82 10.81
C ILE A 130 -23.30 2.56 9.63
N LYS A 131 -23.21 3.49 8.68
CA LYS A 131 -22.20 3.41 7.62
C LYS A 131 -20.82 3.54 8.25
N ALA A 132 -19.92 2.60 7.94
CA ALA A 132 -18.58 2.60 8.47
C ALA A 132 -17.79 3.83 8.02
N ALA A 133 -16.86 4.27 8.87
CA ALA A 133 -15.87 5.27 8.50
C ALA A 133 -15.00 4.78 7.35
N GLN A 134 -14.42 5.71 6.60
CA GLN A 134 -13.39 5.39 5.61
C GLN A 134 -12.03 5.62 6.24
N LEU A 135 -11.27 4.54 6.41
CA LEU A 135 -9.87 4.61 6.85
C LEU A 135 -9.02 5.22 5.72
N THR A 136 -7.91 5.83 6.05
CA THR A 136 -6.85 6.26 5.12
C THR A 136 -5.65 5.32 5.20
N LEU A 137 -4.69 5.36 4.26
CA LEU A 137 -3.48 4.56 4.40
C LEU A 137 -2.66 4.98 5.62
N GLU A 138 -2.71 6.27 5.97
CA GLU A 138 -2.09 6.78 7.19
C GLU A 138 -2.70 6.14 8.44
N ASP A 139 -4.03 5.94 8.50
CA ASP A 139 -4.68 5.27 9.62
C ASP A 139 -4.20 3.83 9.78
N PHE A 140 -4.04 3.09 8.68
CA PHE A 140 -3.48 1.73 8.71
C PHE A 140 -2.05 1.71 9.22
N VAL A 141 -1.22 2.60 8.72
CA VAL A 141 0.20 2.69 9.05
C VAL A 141 0.38 3.09 10.51
N ASP A 142 -0.32 4.13 10.97
CA ASP A 142 -0.27 4.57 12.36
C ASP A 142 -0.76 3.49 13.32
N ALA A 143 -1.90 2.86 13.02
CA ALA A 143 -2.49 1.84 13.88
C ALA A 143 -1.63 0.57 13.93
N HIS A 144 -0.93 0.25 12.84
CA HIS A 144 0.10 -0.79 12.86
C HIS A 144 1.30 -0.36 13.70
N GLY A 145 1.61 0.93 13.79
CA GLY A 145 2.81 1.44 14.44
C GLY A 145 3.99 1.63 13.48
N ALA A 146 3.69 1.63 12.19
CA ALA A 146 4.60 2.00 11.13
C ALA A 146 4.51 3.51 10.86
N ALA A 147 5.38 4.01 9.99
CA ALA A 147 5.31 5.37 9.45
C ALA A 147 5.71 5.41 7.97
N PHE A 148 5.09 6.29 7.21
CA PHE A 148 5.62 6.69 5.91
C PHE A 148 6.78 7.66 6.13
N ILE A 149 7.97 7.30 5.66
CA ILE A 149 9.20 8.09 5.88
C ILE A 149 9.66 8.86 4.64
N GLY A 150 8.92 8.74 3.55
CA GLY A 150 9.18 9.44 2.29
C GLY A 150 8.82 8.57 1.10
N ASN A 151 9.17 9.07 -0.08
CA ASN A 151 9.01 8.37 -1.33
C ASN A 151 10.38 8.29 -2.02
N SER A 152 10.67 7.18 -2.70
CA SER A 152 11.82 7.05 -3.60
C SER A 152 11.73 8.04 -4.77
N HIS A 153 10.50 8.36 -5.16
CA HIS A 153 10.17 9.20 -6.31
C HIS A 153 9.05 10.19 -5.97
N ASP A 154 9.27 11.46 -6.32
CA ASP A 154 8.23 12.48 -6.18
C ASP A 154 7.06 12.17 -7.11
N GLU A 155 5.86 12.23 -6.56
CA GLU A 155 4.61 12.13 -7.31
C GLU A 155 4.57 13.18 -8.43
N PRO A 156 4.30 12.80 -9.70
CA PRO A 156 4.15 13.75 -10.77
C PRO A 156 2.96 14.68 -10.51
N GLU A 157 3.09 15.96 -10.87
CA GLU A 157 1.94 16.86 -10.81
C GLU A 157 0.98 16.53 -11.96
N GLU A 158 -0.33 16.75 -11.80
CA GLU A 158 -1.33 16.41 -12.82
C GLU A 158 -1.03 17.03 -14.20
N ARG A 159 -0.50 18.26 -14.22
CA ARG A 159 -0.08 18.94 -15.47
C ARG A 159 1.00 18.19 -16.24
N GLU A 160 1.78 17.34 -15.57
CA GLU A 160 2.83 16.53 -16.18
C GLU A 160 2.33 15.17 -16.69
N PHE A 161 1.12 14.75 -16.32
CA PHE A 161 0.61 13.41 -16.64
C PHE A 161 0.62 13.11 -18.14
N SER A 162 0.18 14.06 -18.96
CA SER A 162 0.10 13.83 -20.42
C SER A 162 1.48 13.56 -21.02
N LYS A 163 2.51 14.36 -20.69
CA LYS A 163 3.85 14.16 -21.26
C LYS A 163 4.51 12.88 -20.75
N ILE A 164 4.25 12.50 -19.50
CA ILE A 164 4.75 11.24 -18.93
C ILE A 164 4.12 10.06 -19.64
N LEU A 165 2.79 10.05 -19.79
CA LEU A 165 2.09 8.96 -20.48
C LEU A 165 2.50 8.83 -21.95
N GLU A 166 2.73 9.94 -22.66
CA GLU A 166 3.24 9.88 -24.03
C GLU A 166 4.65 9.29 -24.10
N MET A 167 5.53 9.64 -23.15
CA MET A 167 6.85 8.99 -23.06
C MET A 167 6.75 7.52 -22.68
N CYS A 168 5.88 7.13 -21.74
CA CYS A 168 5.65 5.73 -21.40
C CYS A 168 5.31 4.92 -22.66
N LYS A 169 4.40 5.40 -23.52
CA LYS A 169 4.06 4.72 -24.79
C LYS A 169 5.29 4.47 -25.67
N ILE A 170 6.16 5.46 -25.81
CA ILE A 170 7.39 5.36 -26.61
C ILE A 170 8.39 4.39 -25.98
N LEU A 171 8.62 4.49 -24.67
CA LEU A 171 9.58 3.65 -23.97
C LEU A 171 9.14 2.18 -23.93
N PHE A 172 7.85 1.94 -23.71
CA PHE A 172 7.27 0.60 -23.63
C PHE A 172 7.27 -0.14 -24.96
N THR A 173 7.21 0.59 -26.08
CA THR A 173 7.38 0.01 -27.43
C THR A 173 8.86 -0.24 -27.78
N HIS A 174 9.79 0.40 -27.07
CA HIS A 174 11.23 0.36 -27.35
C HIS A 174 12.09 0.00 -26.12
N LEU A 175 11.64 -0.94 -25.29
CA LEU A 175 12.26 -1.23 -23.98
C LEU A 175 13.76 -1.56 -24.04
N ASN A 176 14.24 -2.22 -25.11
CA ASN A 176 15.67 -2.52 -25.26
C ASN A 176 16.49 -1.24 -25.50
N LYS A 177 15.99 -0.33 -26.34
CA LYS A 177 16.61 0.98 -26.57
C LYS A 177 16.57 1.83 -25.30
N TRP A 178 15.44 1.80 -24.58
CA TRP A 178 15.31 2.47 -23.29
C TRP A 178 16.33 1.93 -22.29
N ARG A 179 16.48 0.60 -22.17
CA ARG A 179 17.46 -0.01 -21.27
C ARG A 179 18.88 0.47 -21.55
N SER A 180 19.32 0.47 -22.81
CA SER A 180 20.65 0.99 -23.18
C SER A 180 20.80 2.47 -22.82
N THR A 181 19.78 3.28 -23.12
CA THR A 181 19.76 4.73 -22.89
C THR A 181 19.77 5.07 -21.39
N CYS A 182 18.97 4.38 -20.59
CA CYS A 182 18.96 4.52 -19.14
C CYS A 182 20.29 4.13 -18.52
N THR A 183 20.88 2.99 -18.94
CA THR A 183 22.21 2.57 -18.47
C THR A 183 23.28 3.59 -18.86
N PHE A 184 23.20 4.17 -20.06
CA PHE A 184 24.06 5.27 -20.46
C PHE A 184 23.94 6.46 -19.49
N PHE A 185 22.73 6.91 -19.15
CA PHE A 185 22.54 7.99 -18.18
C PHE A 185 23.04 7.63 -16.78
N GLN A 186 22.82 6.40 -16.31
CA GLN A 186 23.29 5.92 -15.02
C GLN A 186 24.81 5.98 -14.90
N VAL A 187 25.53 5.52 -15.93
CA VAL A 187 27.00 5.58 -15.96
C VAL A 187 27.47 7.02 -16.09
N ALA A 188 26.85 7.82 -16.96
CA ALA A 188 27.22 9.20 -17.20
C ALA A 188 27.05 10.11 -15.97
N MET A 189 26.08 9.79 -15.10
CA MET A 189 25.74 10.61 -13.92
C MET A 189 26.19 9.99 -12.59
N ALA A 190 26.93 8.87 -12.61
CA ALA A 190 27.26 8.09 -11.41
C ALA A 190 27.97 8.92 -10.31
N ASP A 191 28.85 9.84 -10.71
CA ASP A 191 29.66 10.67 -9.79
C ASP A 191 29.17 12.11 -9.71
N THR A 192 27.93 12.37 -10.13
CA THR A 192 27.33 13.72 -10.15
C THR A 192 26.37 13.92 -8.99
N SER A 193 26.28 15.14 -8.48
CA SER A 193 25.28 15.50 -7.48
C SER A 193 23.87 15.47 -8.07
N ALA A 194 22.83 15.33 -7.24
CA ALA A 194 21.44 15.43 -7.70
C ALA A 194 21.13 16.80 -8.35
N GLY A 195 21.90 17.84 -8.04
CA GLY A 195 21.77 19.18 -8.62
C GLY A 195 22.48 19.38 -9.96
N ASP A 196 23.34 18.46 -10.37
CA ASP A 196 24.09 18.59 -11.62
C ASP A 196 23.19 18.17 -12.79
N LEU A 197 22.68 19.17 -13.51
CA LEU A 197 21.71 18.98 -14.59
C LEU A 197 22.34 19.02 -15.99
N ASP A 198 23.57 19.51 -16.13
CA ASP A 198 24.26 19.56 -17.42
C ASP A 198 25.03 18.28 -17.66
N LEU A 199 24.90 17.74 -18.87
CA LEU A 199 25.63 16.56 -19.32
C LEU A 199 26.41 16.91 -20.59
N ARG A 200 27.71 16.67 -20.56
CA ARG A 200 28.58 16.65 -21.74
C ARG A 200 29.49 15.43 -21.65
N ILE A 201 29.22 14.44 -22.48
CA ILE A 201 29.93 13.15 -22.41
C ILE A 201 30.07 12.53 -23.79
N HIS A 202 31.01 11.59 -23.93
CA HIS A 202 31.12 10.80 -25.15
C HIS A 202 29.83 10.01 -25.44
N THR A 203 29.48 9.88 -26.72
CA THR A 203 28.29 9.13 -27.18
C THR A 203 28.38 7.64 -26.89
N GLU A 204 29.58 7.13 -26.65
CA GLU A 204 29.86 5.77 -26.20
C GLU A 204 30.67 5.85 -24.92
N ILE A 205 30.23 5.17 -23.87
CA ILE A 205 30.90 5.12 -22.57
C ILE A 205 31.04 3.68 -22.09
N GLN A 206 32.09 3.43 -21.31
CA GLN A 206 32.38 2.11 -20.79
C GLN A 206 31.78 1.94 -19.39
N GLN A 207 31.06 0.84 -19.18
CA GLN A 207 30.61 0.41 -17.86
C GLN A 207 31.79 -0.13 -17.04
N LYS A 208 31.61 -0.26 -15.71
CA LYS A 208 32.62 -0.82 -14.79
C LYS A 208 33.09 -2.23 -15.17
N ASP A 209 32.25 -3.00 -15.85
CA ASP A 209 32.55 -4.36 -16.32
C ASP A 209 33.19 -4.42 -17.72
N GLY A 210 33.50 -3.26 -18.30
CA GLY A 210 34.16 -3.14 -19.59
C GLY A 210 33.21 -3.08 -20.80
N ARG A 211 31.89 -3.29 -20.64
CA ARG A 211 30.93 -3.21 -21.74
C ARG A 211 30.65 -1.76 -22.14
N TRP A 212 30.58 -1.51 -23.45
CA TRP A 212 30.23 -0.19 -23.99
C TRP A 212 28.72 0.00 -24.08
N VAL A 213 28.25 1.20 -23.75
CA VAL A 213 26.85 1.61 -23.88
C VAL A 213 26.74 2.96 -24.58
N SER A 214 25.66 3.10 -25.35
CA SER A 214 25.31 4.33 -26.05
C SER A 214 23.81 4.62 -25.91
N PRO A 215 23.40 5.90 -25.94
CA PRO A 215 22.00 6.26 -25.91
C PRO A 215 21.39 6.12 -27.31
N ASP A 216 20.10 5.79 -27.36
CA ASP A 216 19.34 5.83 -28.61
C ASP A 216 19.01 7.30 -28.95
N LYS A 217 19.43 7.74 -30.14
CA LYS A 217 19.32 9.14 -30.57
C LYS A 217 17.86 9.60 -30.71
N ASP A 218 16.97 8.74 -31.19
CA ASP A 218 15.56 9.08 -31.38
C ASP A 218 14.90 9.26 -30.01
N LEU A 219 15.19 8.38 -29.04
CA LEU A 219 14.72 8.53 -27.66
C LEU A 219 15.19 9.84 -27.03
N LEU A 220 16.42 10.29 -27.28
CA LEU A 220 16.89 11.59 -26.76
C LEU A 220 16.08 12.76 -27.36
N TYR A 221 15.77 12.72 -28.65
CA TYR A 221 14.91 13.74 -29.26
C TYR A 221 13.48 13.69 -28.71
N ASP A 222 12.93 12.50 -28.44
CA ASP A 222 11.63 12.37 -27.79
C ASP A 222 11.67 12.95 -26.36
N PHE A 223 12.68 12.66 -25.55
CA PHE A 223 12.84 13.28 -24.24
C PHE A 223 12.91 14.81 -24.31
N GLN A 224 13.57 15.37 -25.34
CA GLN A 224 13.60 16.82 -25.54
C GLN A 224 12.21 17.34 -25.95
N LYS A 225 11.56 16.68 -26.91
CA LYS A 225 10.23 17.03 -27.42
C LYS A 225 9.18 17.10 -26.30
N TYR A 226 9.21 16.14 -25.37
CA TYR A 226 8.30 16.09 -24.23
C TYR A 226 8.82 16.84 -23.00
N GLY A 227 9.94 17.56 -23.11
CA GLY A 227 10.41 18.52 -22.11
C GLY A 227 11.08 17.91 -20.88
N PHE A 228 11.61 16.69 -20.98
CA PHE A 228 12.43 16.06 -19.92
C PHE A 228 13.90 16.50 -19.99
N ILE A 229 14.38 16.86 -21.19
CA ILE A 229 15.71 17.45 -21.42
C ILE A 229 15.60 18.70 -22.29
N LYS A 230 16.67 19.50 -22.32
CA LYS A 230 16.82 20.73 -23.08
C LYS A 230 18.20 20.77 -23.73
N ASN A 231 18.37 21.67 -24.70
CA ASN A 231 19.66 21.98 -25.33
C ASN A 231 20.39 20.73 -25.87
N LEU A 232 19.65 19.75 -26.38
CA LEU A 232 20.23 18.53 -26.94
C LEU A 232 20.95 18.86 -28.26
N TYR A 233 22.25 18.61 -28.31
CA TYR A 233 23.00 18.60 -29.55
C TYR A 233 24.14 17.57 -29.53
N PHE A 234 24.58 17.18 -30.72
CA PHE A 234 25.71 16.27 -30.92
C PHE A 234 26.89 17.06 -31.46
N SER A 235 28.03 17.01 -30.77
CA SER A 235 29.27 17.69 -31.16
C SER A 235 30.34 16.64 -31.43
N GLY A 236 30.40 16.13 -32.65
CA GLY A 236 31.27 15.02 -33.02
C GLY A 236 30.91 13.76 -32.22
N LYS A 237 31.86 13.25 -31.41
CA LYS A 237 31.65 12.08 -30.53
C LYS A 237 31.05 12.42 -29.17
N TYR A 238 30.51 13.62 -28.99
CA TYR A 238 29.92 14.05 -27.72
C TYR A 238 28.42 14.27 -27.88
N VAL A 239 27.67 13.85 -26.86
CA VAL A 239 26.29 14.27 -26.62
C VAL A 239 26.31 15.34 -25.53
N VAL A 240 25.57 16.42 -25.78
CA VAL A 240 25.41 17.51 -24.83
C VAL A 240 23.92 17.77 -24.63
N LEU A 241 23.48 17.87 -23.38
CA LEU A 241 22.11 18.17 -22.99
C LEU A 241 22.05 18.74 -21.57
N THR A 242 20.90 19.31 -21.21
CA THR A 242 20.57 19.72 -19.85
C THR A 242 19.29 19.01 -19.42
N PHE A 243 19.28 18.33 -18.27
CA PHE A 243 18.04 17.80 -17.68
C PHE A 243 17.11 18.96 -17.30
N ALA A 244 15.81 18.84 -17.59
CA ALA A 244 14.88 19.94 -17.36
C ALA A 244 14.68 20.29 -15.87
N SER A 245 14.92 19.33 -14.99
CA SER A 245 14.86 19.45 -13.53
C SER A 245 15.57 18.28 -12.85
N LYS A 246 15.76 18.35 -11.52
CA LYS A 246 16.23 17.21 -10.71
C LYS A 246 15.32 15.98 -10.84
N LYS A 247 14.01 16.22 -10.93
CA LYS A 247 12.97 15.21 -11.13
C LYS A 247 13.06 14.56 -12.52
N ALA A 248 13.30 15.34 -13.57
CA ALA A 248 13.52 14.77 -14.89
C ALA A 248 14.82 13.93 -14.92
N LYS A 249 15.89 14.40 -14.27
CA LYS A 249 17.12 13.61 -14.10
C LYS A 249 16.84 12.28 -13.40
N SER A 250 16.12 12.27 -12.28
CA SER A 250 15.80 11.02 -11.56
C SER A 250 15.01 10.04 -12.45
N TYR A 251 14.05 10.52 -13.24
CA TYR A 251 13.32 9.68 -14.19
C TYR A 251 14.20 9.05 -15.27
N LEU A 252 15.22 9.78 -15.73
CA LEU A 252 16.09 9.32 -16.82
C LEU A 252 17.20 8.37 -16.35
N ILE A 253 17.53 8.35 -15.05
CA ILE A 253 18.50 7.42 -14.45
C ILE A 253 17.83 6.21 -13.77
N SER A 254 16.51 6.18 -13.66
CA SER A 254 15.75 5.08 -13.08
C SER A 254 15.01 4.30 -14.16
N PHE A 255 15.40 3.03 -14.39
CA PHE A 255 14.80 2.24 -15.46
C PHE A 255 13.31 1.96 -15.21
N GLY A 256 12.97 1.52 -13.99
CA GLY A 256 11.64 1.02 -13.59
C GLY A 256 10.55 2.08 -13.39
N VAL A 257 10.93 3.28 -12.93
CA VAL A 257 10.00 4.35 -12.50
C VAL A 257 8.93 4.73 -13.53
N TRP A 258 9.21 4.52 -14.83
CA TRP A 258 8.25 4.80 -15.90
C TRP A 258 7.01 3.91 -15.83
N LEU A 259 7.13 2.66 -15.36
CA LEU A 259 5.97 1.79 -15.15
C LEU A 259 5.19 2.20 -13.89
N GLU A 260 5.91 2.57 -12.84
CA GLU A 260 5.33 3.01 -11.57
C GLU A 260 4.52 4.29 -11.77
N MET A 261 5.10 5.30 -12.42
CA MET A 261 4.39 6.52 -12.82
C MET A 261 3.20 6.23 -13.74
N PHE A 262 3.34 5.32 -14.70
CA PHE A 262 2.24 4.93 -15.58
C PHE A 262 1.05 4.39 -14.79
N VAL A 263 1.30 3.46 -13.85
CA VAL A 263 0.28 2.89 -12.97
C VAL A 263 -0.32 3.95 -12.06
N TYR A 264 0.50 4.74 -11.39
CA TYR A 264 0.07 5.84 -10.52
C TYR A 264 -0.85 6.82 -11.28
N ILE A 265 -0.43 7.30 -12.45
CA ILE A 265 -1.22 8.26 -13.23
C ILE A 265 -2.55 7.65 -13.65
N HIS A 266 -2.58 6.38 -14.07
CA HIS A 266 -3.83 5.71 -14.43
C HIS A 266 -4.74 5.47 -13.22
N ALA A 267 -4.18 5.19 -12.04
CA ALA A 267 -4.93 5.10 -10.79
C ALA A 267 -5.56 6.45 -10.42
N VAL A 268 -4.79 7.54 -10.40
CA VAL A 268 -5.29 8.89 -10.10
C VAL A 268 -6.34 9.33 -11.12
N LYS A 269 -6.06 9.20 -12.42
CA LYS A 269 -6.99 9.59 -13.49
C LYS A 269 -8.29 8.78 -13.52
N SER A 270 -8.34 7.62 -12.86
CA SER A 270 -9.58 6.85 -12.75
C SER A 270 -10.63 7.57 -11.91
N GLY A 271 -10.21 8.39 -10.93
CA GLY A 271 -11.09 9.03 -9.95
C GLY A 271 -11.79 8.04 -9.00
N VAL A 272 -11.46 6.75 -9.06
CA VAL A 272 -12.11 5.69 -8.26
C VAL A 272 -11.41 5.48 -6.92
N PHE A 273 -10.08 5.62 -6.91
CA PHE A 273 -9.24 5.29 -5.75
C PHE A 273 -8.96 6.51 -4.88
N GLN A 274 -8.75 6.26 -3.58
CA GLN A 274 -8.33 7.25 -2.60
C GLN A 274 -6.85 7.04 -2.25
N ASP A 275 -6.20 8.09 -1.76
CA ASP A 275 -4.85 8.06 -1.18
C ASP A 275 -3.82 7.27 -2.03
N VAL A 276 -3.74 7.60 -3.32
CA VAL A 276 -2.79 6.98 -4.25
C VAL A 276 -1.40 7.58 -4.00
N LYS A 277 -0.41 6.74 -3.70
CA LYS A 277 0.98 7.15 -3.46
C LYS A 277 1.94 6.40 -4.38
N LEU A 278 3.06 7.04 -4.71
CA LEU A 278 4.12 6.51 -5.59
C LEU A 278 5.41 6.26 -4.79
N GLY A 279 6.04 5.11 -4.99
CA GLY A 279 7.38 4.79 -4.47
C GLY A 279 7.49 4.90 -2.96
N THR A 280 6.45 4.49 -2.23
CA THR A 280 6.29 4.81 -0.81
C THR A 280 7.20 3.95 0.05
N MET A 281 7.99 4.61 0.91
CA MET A 281 8.88 3.95 1.87
C MET A 281 8.22 3.85 3.24
N VAL A 282 8.20 2.64 3.79
CA VAL A 282 7.61 2.36 5.10
C VAL A 282 8.70 1.98 6.10
N ASP A 283 8.73 2.72 7.21
CA ASP A 283 9.39 2.29 8.44
C ASP A 283 8.40 1.47 9.25
N TRP A 284 8.75 0.21 9.51
CA TRP A 284 7.86 -0.76 10.14
C TRP A 284 7.78 -0.60 11.66
N ASP A 285 8.78 0.05 12.26
CA ASP A 285 8.95 0.16 13.71
C ASP A 285 9.23 1.62 14.10
N ALA A 286 8.34 2.52 13.69
CA ALA A 286 8.54 3.98 13.77
C ALA A 286 8.78 4.57 15.18
N TYR A 287 8.71 3.75 16.24
CA TYR A 287 8.83 4.16 17.64
C TYR A 287 10.01 3.51 18.38
N ASP A 288 10.90 2.79 17.70
CA ASP A 288 12.13 2.26 18.31
C ASP A 288 13.27 3.30 18.38
N GLY A 289 13.07 4.47 17.76
CA GLY A 289 14.03 5.57 17.70
C GLY A 289 15.07 5.43 16.58
N ILE A 290 14.93 4.45 15.70
CA ILE A 290 15.82 4.14 14.58
C ILE A 290 15.02 4.21 13.29
N THR A 291 15.24 5.24 12.47
CA THR A 291 14.64 5.28 11.14
C THR A 291 15.33 4.28 10.22
N VAL A 292 14.68 3.14 9.99
CA VAL A 292 15.12 2.16 8.99
C VAL A 292 14.18 2.25 7.80
N ALA A 293 14.73 2.64 6.65
CA ALA A 293 14.06 2.41 5.38
C ALA A 293 13.88 0.91 5.19
N GLY A 294 12.67 0.41 5.46
CA GLY A 294 12.34 -1.00 5.35
C GLY A 294 12.18 -1.38 3.88
N ASN A 295 10.95 -1.26 3.39
CA ASN A 295 10.57 -1.64 2.03
C ASN A 295 10.01 -0.43 1.27
N GLU A 296 10.25 -0.43 -0.04
CA GLU A 296 9.62 0.49 -0.98
C GLU A 296 8.45 -0.21 -1.67
N ILE A 297 7.27 0.41 -1.61
CA ILE A 297 6.08 -0.06 -2.31
C ILE A 297 5.89 0.82 -3.55
N ASP A 298 6.08 0.23 -4.72
CA ASP A 298 6.08 0.93 -6.02
C ASP A 298 4.84 1.84 -6.20
N VAL A 299 3.63 1.30 -5.97
CA VAL A 299 2.40 2.10 -5.86
C VAL A 299 1.51 1.50 -4.78
N ILE A 300 1.02 2.34 -3.87
CA ILE A 300 -0.01 1.97 -2.90
C ILE A 300 -1.24 2.86 -3.10
N LEU A 301 -2.42 2.28 -3.03
CA LEU A 301 -3.68 3.04 -3.13
C LEU A 301 -4.74 2.42 -2.24
N GLN A 302 -5.87 3.11 -2.14
CA GLN A 302 -7.00 2.66 -1.36
C GLN A 302 -8.29 2.57 -2.19
N ASP A 303 -9.04 1.48 -2.01
CA ASP A 303 -10.44 1.35 -2.43
C ASP A 303 -11.29 1.12 -1.19
N ARG A 304 -12.07 2.11 -0.74
CA ARG A 304 -13.08 1.91 0.33
C ARG A 304 -12.51 1.22 1.59
N SER A 305 -11.48 1.83 2.18
CA SER A 305 -10.71 1.29 3.32
C SER A 305 -9.91 0.01 3.05
N MET A 306 -9.86 -0.51 1.82
CA MET A 306 -8.98 -1.63 1.43
C MET A 306 -7.66 -1.09 0.89
N PRO A 307 -6.51 -1.32 1.56
CA PRO A 307 -5.20 -1.05 0.98
C PRO A 307 -4.90 -1.99 -0.19
N VAL A 308 -4.38 -1.42 -1.26
CA VAL A 308 -3.95 -2.14 -2.47
C VAL A 308 -2.47 -1.85 -2.71
N PHE A 309 -1.66 -2.89 -2.64
CA PHE A 309 -0.24 -2.90 -2.89
C PHE A 309 0.01 -3.30 -4.34
N ILE A 310 0.72 -2.46 -5.09
CA ILE A 310 1.02 -2.72 -6.49
C ILE A 310 2.54 -2.71 -6.68
N SER A 311 3.09 -3.81 -7.17
CA SER A 311 4.49 -3.85 -7.63
C SER A 311 4.57 -3.78 -9.16
N CYS A 312 5.53 -3.01 -9.66
CA CYS A 312 5.75 -2.72 -11.07
C CYS A 312 7.10 -3.30 -11.53
N LYS A 313 7.09 -4.16 -12.55
CA LYS A 313 8.31 -4.71 -13.16
C LYS A 313 8.31 -4.49 -14.67
N LEU A 314 9.30 -3.76 -15.19
CA LEU A 314 9.54 -3.62 -16.65
C LEU A 314 10.13 -4.89 -17.32
N ARG A 315 10.03 -6.03 -16.65
CA ARG A 315 10.43 -7.37 -17.09
C ARG A 315 9.40 -8.37 -16.58
N ALA A 316 9.57 -9.65 -16.92
CA ALA A 316 8.80 -10.71 -16.29
C ALA A 316 8.93 -10.66 -14.76
N ALA A 317 7.83 -10.96 -14.08
CA ALA A 317 7.82 -11.08 -12.64
C ALA A 317 8.61 -12.33 -12.23
N ASP A 318 9.21 -12.28 -11.05
CA ASP A 318 9.86 -13.43 -10.43
C ASP A 318 9.21 -13.78 -9.09
N THR A 319 9.59 -14.93 -8.54
CA THR A 319 9.08 -15.41 -7.25
C THR A 319 9.45 -14.47 -6.10
N SER A 320 10.56 -13.75 -6.21
CA SER A 320 11.00 -12.81 -5.16
C SER A 320 10.01 -11.65 -5.05
N ALA A 321 9.64 -11.04 -6.19
CA ALA A 321 8.68 -9.96 -6.26
C ALA A 321 7.29 -10.38 -5.72
N LEU A 322 6.86 -11.61 -6.01
CA LEU A 322 5.59 -12.12 -5.47
C LEU A 322 5.64 -12.30 -3.94
N ASN A 323 6.75 -12.79 -3.40
CA ASN A 323 6.91 -13.01 -1.97
C ASN A 323 7.05 -11.70 -1.19
N GLU A 324 7.80 -10.74 -1.72
CA GLU A 324 7.95 -9.40 -1.15
C GLU A 324 6.58 -8.70 -1.02
N LEU A 325 5.84 -8.66 -2.12
CA LEU A 325 4.51 -8.05 -2.16
C LEU A 325 3.52 -8.75 -1.19
N LEU A 326 3.68 -10.06 -0.98
CA LEU A 326 2.88 -10.78 -0.01
C LEU A 326 3.20 -10.39 1.44
N ILE A 327 4.47 -10.17 1.75
CA ILE A 327 4.91 -9.77 3.10
C ILE A 327 4.36 -8.37 3.41
N GLU A 328 4.48 -7.43 2.48
CA GLU A 328 3.97 -6.07 2.61
C GLU A 328 2.46 -6.06 2.86
N LYS A 329 1.73 -6.82 2.04
CA LYS A 329 0.29 -7.05 2.21
C LYS A 329 -0.05 -7.57 3.61
N LYS A 330 0.63 -8.64 4.05
CA LYS A 330 0.38 -9.28 5.35
C LYS A 330 0.66 -8.34 6.51
N ARG A 331 1.65 -7.45 6.41
CA ARG A 331 2.02 -6.52 7.49
C ARG A 331 0.99 -5.42 7.68
N LEU A 332 0.64 -4.67 6.64
CA LEU A 332 -0.27 -3.51 6.78
C LEU A 332 -1.74 -3.87 6.66
N GLY A 333 -2.09 -4.61 5.61
CA GLY A 333 -3.48 -4.77 5.21
C GLY A 333 -4.12 -6.09 5.63
N GLY A 334 -3.33 -7.07 6.06
CA GLY A 334 -3.80 -8.39 6.48
C GLY A 334 -4.59 -9.10 5.38
N TRP A 335 -5.64 -9.85 5.75
CA TRP A 335 -6.49 -10.53 4.77
C TRP A 335 -7.36 -9.57 3.94
N PHE A 336 -7.73 -8.42 4.49
CA PHE A 336 -8.59 -7.41 3.86
C PHE A 336 -7.80 -6.47 2.94
N SER A 337 -6.76 -6.97 2.29
CA SER A 337 -5.95 -6.15 1.40
C SER A 337 -5.60 -6.89 0.14
N LYS A 338 -5.09 -6.12 -0.81
CA LYS A 338 -4.90 -6.61 -2.16
C LYS A 338 -3.50 -6.39 -2.65
N SER A 339 -3.03 -7.36 -3.45
CA SER A 339 -1.74 -7.29 -4.12
C SER A 339 -1.96 -7.43 -5.62
N ILE A 340 -1.34 -6.54 -6.39
CA ILE A 340 -1.32 -6.57 -7.84
C ILE A 340 0.14 -6.51 -8.29
N ILE A 341 0.51 -7.36 -9.24
CA ILE A 341 1.78 -7.22 -9.95
C ILE A 341 1.51 -6.76 -11.38
N VAL A 342 2.10 -5.61 -11.75
CA VAL A 342 2.09 -5.06 -13.10
C VAL A 342 3.44 -5.37 -13.72
N SER A 343 3.45 -6.19 -14.76
CA SER A 343 4.65 -6.79 -15.34
C SER A 343 4.69 -6.55 -16.85
N PHE A 344 5.86 -6.26 -17.40
CA PHE A 344 6.10 -6.27 -18.85
C PHE A 344 6.49 -7.66 -19.39
N GLY A 345 6.40 -8.69 -18.56
CA GLY A 345 6.42 -10.08 -19.01
C GLY A 345 5.13 -10.51 -19.69
N GLN A 346 5.12 -11.75 -20.16
CA GLN A 346 3.95 -12.41 -20.75
C GLN A 346 3.42 -13.53 -19.83
N ASP A 347 3.71 -13.43 -18.54
CA ASP A 347 3.48 -14.49 -17.54
C ASP A 347 2.02 -14.96 -17.51
N LYS A 348 1.07 -14.01 -17.52
CA LYS A 348 -0.37 -14.25 -17.54
C LYS A 348 -0.85 -14.80 -18.88
N THR A 349 -0.42 -14.18 -19.98
CA THR A 349 -0.77 -14.62 -21.34
C THR A 349 -0.27 -16.05 -21.62
N MET A 350 0.94 -16.38 -21.17
CA MET A 350 1.54 -17.71 -21.30
C MET A 350 1.09 -18.71 -20.21
N LYS A 351 0.42 -18.23 -19.16
CA LYS A 351 0.01 -19.02 -17.98
C LYS A 351 1.16 -19.83 -17.36
N ASN A 352 2.33 -19.20 -17.24
CA ASN A 352 3.53 -19.85 -16.75
C ASN A 352 3.48 -20.15 -15.23
N GLY A 353 4.56 -20.73 -14.69
CA GLY A 353 4.67 -21.06 -13.26
C GLY A 353 4.50 -19.85 -12.35
N THR A 354 5.07 -18.70 -12.72
CA THR A 354 4.94 -17.44 -11.97
C THR A 354 3.47 -16.98 -11.89
N TYR A 355 2.73 -17.04 -13.00
CA TYR A 355 1.31 -16.70 -13.01
C TYR A 355 0.47 -17.64 -12.13
N LYS A 356 0.74 -18.95 -12.19
CA LYS A 356 0.06 -19.93 -11.30
C LYS A 356 0.34 -19.61 -9.84
N ARG A 357 1.61 -19.35 -9.50
CA ARG A 357 2.03 -18.98 -8.14
C ARG A 357 1.36 -17.68 -7.67
N ALA A 358 1.29 -16.66 -8.52
CA ALA A 358 0.58 -15.42 -8.19
C ALA A 358 -0.89 -15.69 -7.84
N LYS A 359 -1.59 -16.52 -8.63
CA LYS A 359 -3.00 -16.88 -8.35
C LYS A 359 -3.19 -17.67 -7.06
N GLU A 360 -2.27 -18.57 -6.72
CA GLU A 360 -2.23 -19.30 -5.44
C GLU A 360 -2.12 -18.34 -4.26
N LEU A 361 -1.20 -17.37 -4.35
CA LEU A 361 -0.97 -16.36 -3.30
C LEU A 361 -2.04 -15.27 -3.24
N GLY A 362 -3.04 -15.31 -4.13
CA GLY A 362 -4.05 -14.25 -4.19
C GLY A 362 -3.49 -12.92 -4.66
N ILE A 363 -2.54 -12.95 -5.59
CA ILE A 363 -1.95 -11.78 -6.26
C ILE A 363 -2.56 -11.70 -7.67
N GLU A 364 -3.15 -10.56 -8.00
CA GLU A 364 -3.63 -10.30 -9.36
C GLU A 364 -2.47 -9.89 -10.27
N MET A 365 -2.52 -10.24 -11.55
CA MET A 365 -1.46 -9.94 -12.50
C MET A 365 -2.01 -9.18 -13.71
N LEU A 366 -1.36 -8.06 -14.01
CA LEU A 366 -1.52 -7.31 -15.26
C LEU A 366 -0.20 -7.43 -16.02
N ASP A 367 -0.24 -8.02 -17.21
CA ASP A 367 0.97 -8.30 -17.98
C ASP A 367 1.17 -7.30 -19.12
N GLN A 368 2.18 -7.52 -19.97
CA GLN A 368 2.48 -6.64 -21.10
C GLN A 368 1.26 -6.33 -21.97
N THR A 369 0.37 -7.31 -22.18
CA THR A 369 -0.82 -7.13 -23.02
C THR A 369 -1.82 -6.18 -22.38
N ASP A 370 -1.91 -6.17 -21.04
CA ASP A 370 -2.75 -5.23 -20.31
C ASP A 370 -2.13 -3.83 -20.33
N VAL A 371 -0.82 -3.72 -20.07
CA VAL A 371 -0.11 -2.43 -19.99
C VAL A 371 -0.12 -1.68 -21.32
N LEU A 372 0.03 -2.39 -22.45
CA LEU A 372 -0.01 -1.78 -23.78
C LEU A 372 -1.45 -1.49 -24.27
N SER A 373 -2.47 -1.87 -23.50
CA SER A 373 -3.86 -1.66 -23.89
C SER A 373 -4.29 -0.21 -23.67
N PRO A 374 -5.07 0.40 -24.60
CA PRO A 374 -5.57 1.77 -24.42
C PRO A 374 -6.52 1.92 -23.23
N ASP A 375 -7.10 0.81 -22.76
CA ASP A 375 -8.03 0.75 -21.62
C ASP A 375 -7.36 0.27 -20.31
N PHE A 376 -6.03 0.42 -20.17
CA PHE A 376 -5.31 -0.02 -18.98
C PHE A 376 -5.93 0.51 -17.68
N GLY A 377 -6.38 1.77 -17.65
CA GLY A 377 -7.05 2.35 -16.48
C GLY A 377 -8.30 1.56 -16.06
N GLN A 378 -9.17 1.19 -17.01
CA GLN A 378 -10.34 0.36 -16.72
C GLN A 378 -9.94 -1.05 -16.26
N ARG A 379 -8.86 -1.62 -16.83
CA ARG A 379 -8.34 -2.92 -16.42
C ARG A 379 -7.78 -2.88 -15.01
N LEU A 380 -7.10 -1.80 -14.61
CA LEU A 380 -6.63 -1.60 -13.25
C LEU A 380 -7.81 -1.51 -12.27
N VAL A 381 -8.82 -0.69 -12.59
CA VAL A 381 -10.06 -0.61 -11.78
C VAL A 381 -10.73 -1.96 -11.65
N LYS A 382 -10.90 -2.71 -12.75
CA LYS A 382 -11.45 -4.07 -12.70
C LYS A 382 -10.56 -5.01 -11.90
N ALA A 383 -9.25 -4.89 -12.06
CA ALA A 383 -8.29 -5.71 -11.35
C ALA A 383 -8.35 -5.43 -9.86
N VAL A 384 -8.72 -4.23 -9.39
CA VAL A 384 -8.96 -3.87 -7.97
C VAL A 384 -10.37 -4.26 -7.50
N ASN A 385 -11.42 -3.82 -8.19
CA ASN A 385 -12.81 -3.96 -7.74
C ASN A 385 -13.40 -5.36 -8.00
N GLY A 386 -12.92 -6.06 -9.03
CA GLY A 386 -13.41 -7.39 -9.41
C GLY A 386 -12.89 -8.53 -8.53
N TYR A 387 -12.37 -8.22 -7.35
CA TYR A 387 -11.86 -9.25 -6.43
C TYR A 387 -12.96 -9.82 -5.55
N ASP A 388 -12.95 -11.14 -5.44
CA ASP A 388 -13.67 -11.84 -4.39
C ASP A 388 -12.83 -11.84 -3.11
N LEU A 389 -13.05 -10.82 -2.26
CA LEU A 389 -12.42 -10.70 -0.94
C LEU A 389 -12.80 -11.87 -0.02
N ILE A 390 -14.00 -12.43 -0.16
CA ILE A 390 -14.45 -13.57 0.64
C ILE A 390 -13.70 -14.83 0.21
N GLY A 391 -13.59 -15.08 -1.09
CA GLY A 391 -12.85 -16.21 -1.64
C GLY A 391 -11.37 -16.21 -1.27
N LEU A 392 -10.75 -15.03 -1.15
CA LEU A 392 -9.36 -14.90 -0.67
C LEU A 392 -9.14 -15.43 0.75
N LYS A 393 -10.10 -15.22 1.67
CA LYS A 393 -9.99 -15.64 3.07
C LYS A 393 -9.68 -17.14 3.17
N TRP A 394 -10.11 -17.91 2.18
CA TRP A 394 -9.98 -19.37 2.11
C TRP A 394 -8.84 -19.85 1.21
N LYS A 395 -8.08 -18.94 0.59
CA LYS A 395 -6.88 -19.34 -0.16
C LYS A 395 -5.74 -19.64 0.82
N ASN A 396 -4.98 -20.69 0.51
CA ASN A 396 -3.78 -21.05 1.25
C ASN A 396 -2.68 -19.99 0.96
N ILE A 397 -2.49 -19.04 1.89
CA ILE A 397 -1.48 -17.97 1.82
C ILE A 397 -0.46 -18.09 2.95
#